data_AF-A0A1C4WY16-F1
#
_entry.id   AF-A0A1C4WY16-F1
#
_cell.length_a   1.000
_cell.length_b   1.000
_cell.length_c   1.000
_cell.angle_alpha   90.00
_cell.angle_beta   90.00
_cell.angle_gamma   90.00
#
_symmetry.space_group_name_H-M   'P 1'
#
loop_
_entity.id
_entity.type
_entity.pdbx_description
1 polymer ?
#
loop_
_entity_poly.entity_id
_entity_poly.type
_entity_poly.pdbx_seq_one_letter_code
_entity_poly.pdbx_strand_id
1 'polypeptide(L)'
;MESRHGKEYGSMRRLADKVQEATESPDPYKTIARQLDGRPRWQLVEWVLDHCAPDDAEESWREHQVERLAGIYYSVHQERPPRYAGRLIVNGATVEDAISSPEEARDPTTRVLLLQEELARLQDSFERGEELSARLRDQAASLQGQLDSLQKDYSTLESAHDLIRQTKQELDGLVATLQERVRTAEETAESLERRVRNAHEEANFSQAALEQKKREYEELEQRESRTRVDLAEARDIADERYHELDRYRQESDEAQQRLRNQIISLERDIIELHERLRGLDSRTSNPPPSSPRPPVADTQKPRQSGHGGQRGPEYDWMRDDGDQNLFR
;
A
#
# COMPACT_ATOMS: atom_id res chain seq x y z
N MET A 1 -28.43 89.79 70.02
CA MET A 1 -27.48 90.48 69.12
C MET A 1 -26.10 89.97 69.47
N GLU A 2 -25.50 89.12 68.65
CA GLU A 2 -24.15 88.59 68.88
C GLU A 2 -23.16 89.26 67.94
N SER A 3 -21.96 89.56 68.45
CA SER A 3 -21.02 90.48 67.83
C SER A 3 -20.26 89.84 66.68
N ARG A 4 -20.34 90.42 65.48
CA ARG A 4 -19.67 89.95 64.25
C ARG A 4 -18.22 90.40 64.09
N HIS A 5 -17.52 90.79 65.16
CA HIS A 5 -16.16 91.38 65.09
C HIS A 5 -14.98 90.41 65.30
N GLY A 6 -15.20 89.10 65.23
CA GLY A 6 -14.16 88.08 65.50
C GLY A 6 -13.34 87.58 64.30
N LYS A 7 -13.73 87.86 63.04
CA LYS A 7 -13.14 87.17 61.86
C LYS A 7 -11.98 87.90 61.17
N GLU A 8 -11.92 89.23 61.23
CA GLU A 8 -10.96 90.03 60.45
C GLU A 8 -9.52 89.99 60.99
N TYR A 9 -9.35 89.83 62.31
CA TYR A 9 -8.01 89.70 62.92
C TYR A 9 -7.33 88.35 62.66
N GLY A 10 -8.08 87.31 62.31
CA GLY A 10 -7.54 85.97 62.08
C GLY A 10 -6.82 85.83 60.73
N SER A 11 -7.38 86.42 59.67
CA SER A 11 -6.83 86.35 58.32
C SER A 11 -5.53 87.12 58.17
N MET A 12 -5.42 88.35 58.72
CA MET A 12 -4.17 89.09 58.70
C MET A 12 -3.05 88.38 59.46
N ARG A 13 -3.37 87.70 60.57
CA ARG A 13 -2.37 86.93 61.31
C ARG A 13 -1.90 85.70 60.53
N ARG A 14 -2.82 84.92 59.94
CA ARG A 14 -2.46 83.80 59.04
C ARG A 14 -1.59 84.28 57.88
N LEU A 15 -1.94 85.41 57.26
CA LEU A 15 -1.12 86.02 56.21
C LEU A 15 0.27 86.38 56.75
N ALA A 16 0.38 87.07 57.89
CA ALA A 16 1.67 87.43 58.49
C ALA A 16 2.53 86.21 58.87
N ASP A 17 1.93 85.16 59.43
CA ASP A 17 2.62 83.91 59.76
C ASP A 17 3.16 83.24 58.48
N LYS A 18 2.36 83.21 57.38
CA LYS A 18 2.78 82.71 56.05
C LYS A 18 3.81 83.60 55.36
N VAL A 19 3.73 84.92 55.53
CA VAL A 19 4.74 85.88 55.04
C VAL A 19 6.08 85.64 55.73
N GLN A 20 6.07 85.39 57.03
CA GLN A 20 7.27 85.09 57.80
C GLN A 20 7.88 83.74 57.40
N GLU A 21 7.06 82.73 57.14
CA GLU A 21 7.48 81.42 56.63
C GLU A 21 8.10 81.50 55.22
N ALA A 22 7.49 82.25 54.30
CA ALA A 22 7.91 82.31 52.90
C ALA A 22 8.99 83.35 52.57
N THR A 23 9.23 84.35 53.43
CA THR A 23 10.21 85.43 53.18
C THR A 23 11.28 85.57 54.25
N GLU A 24 11.23 84.76 55.31
CA GLU A 24 12.10 84.83 56.50
C GLU A 24 12.18 86.24 57.14
N SER A 25 11.21 87.13 56.84
CA SER A 25 11.23 88.52 57.30
C SER A 25 11.03 88.62 58.81
N PRO A 26 11.88 89.36 59.56
CA PRO A 26 11.71 89.58 60.99
C PRO A 26 10.51 90.50 61.33
N ASP A 27 9.90 91.13 60.34
CA ASP A 27 8.68 91.94 60.48
C ASP A 27 7.76 91.70 59.26
N PRO A 28 6.91 90.65 59.30
CA PRO A 28 6.01 90.34 58.19
C PRO A 28 4.97 91.44 57.97
N TYR A 29 4.50 92.08 59.04
CA TYR A 29 3.50 93.16 58.96
C TYR A 29 4.05 94.37 58.20
N LYS A 30 5.33 94.71 58.36
CA LYS A 30 5.98 95.77 57.60
C LYS A 30 6.31 95.40 56.17
N THR A 31 6.56 94.12 55.87
CA THR A 31 6.67 93.62 54.49
C THR A 31 5.32 93.73 53.77
N ILE A 32 4.23 93.29 54.41
CA ILE A 32 2.87 93.43 53.90
C ILE A 32 2.51 94.91 53.73
N ALA A 33 2.72 95.74 54.76
CA ALA A 33 2.41 97.16 54.71
C ALA A 33 3.18 97.89 53.59
N ARG A 34 4.47 97.61 53.38
CA ARG A 34 5.24 98.18 52.25
C ARG A 34 4.78 97.71 50.87
N GLN A 35 4.19 96.52 50.77
CA GLN A 35 3.59 96.01 49.53
C GLN A 35 2.20 96.62 49.28
N LEU A 36 1.52 97.10 50.33
CA LEU A 36 0.21 97.75 50.31
C LEU A 36 0.28 99.30 50.26
N ASP A 37 1.38 99.92 50.68
CA ASP A 37 1.62 101.38 50.61
C ASP A 37 1.89 101.83 49.16
N GLY A 38 0.83 101.84 48.35
CA GLY A 38 0.86 102.23 46.94
C GLY A 38 -0.30 101.66 46.13
N ARG A 39 -0.15 101.62 44.81
CA ARG A 39 -1.03 100.78 43.97
C ARG A 39 -0.59 99.32 44.15
N PRO A 40 -1.44 98.40 44.65
CA PRO A 40 -1.04 97.03 44.92
C PRO A 40 -0.64 96.33 43.63
N ARG A 41 0.53 95.67 43.64
CA ARG A 41 1.00 94.89 42.48
C ARG A 41 0.22 93.59 42.39
N TRP A 42 -0.17 93.19 41.18
CA TRP A 42 -0.89 91.93 40.96
C TRP A 42 -0.17 90.69 41.51
N GLN A 43 1.17 90.68 41.46
CA GLN A 43 2.00 89.63 42.06
C GLN A 43 1.74 89.43 43.57
N LEU A 44 1.43 90.49 44.32
CA LEU A 44 1.03 90.38 45.72
C LEU A 44 -0.35 89.73 45.86
N VAL A 45 -1.26 90.02 44.94
CA VAL A 45 -2.62 89.48 44.91
C VAL A 45 -2.61 87.98 44.62
N GLU A 46 -1.87 87.54 43.59
CA GLU A 46 -1.66 86.11 43.30
C GLU A 46 -1.09 85.39 44.53
N TRP A 47 -0.02 85.93 45.10
CA TRP A 47 0.67 85.31 46.23
C TRP A 47 -0.17 85.26 47.51
N VAL A 48 -0.93 86.31 47.82
CA VAL A 48 -1.89 86.29 48.96
C VAL A 48 -2.95 85.22 48.74
N LEU A 49 -3.49 85.07 47.52
CA LEU A 49 -4.48 84.02 47.23
C LEU A 49 -3.90 82.61 47.34
N ASP A 50 -2.64 82.41 46.95
CA ASP A 50 -1.95 81.12 47.06
C ASP A 50 -1.68 80.71 48.52
N HIS A 51 -1.56 81.67 49.46
CA HIS A 51 -1.17 81.42 50.85
C HIS A 51 -2.30 81.65 51.88
N CYS A 52 -3.43 82.23 51.48
CA CYS A 52 -4.58 82.52 52.34
C CYS A 52 -5.88 81.80 51.93
N ALA A 53 -5.76 80.71 51.16
CA ALA A 53 -6.87 79.80 50.93
C ALA A 53 -7.43 79.26 52.26
N PRO A 54 -8.76 79.23 52.46
CA PRO A 54 -9.38 78.50 53.56
C PRO A 54 -9.05 77.01 53.51
N ASP A 55 -8.94 76.38 54.68
CA ASP A 55 -8.64 74.95 54.82
C ASP A 55 -9.77 74.05 54.25
N ASP A 56 -10.96 74.63 54.02
CA ASP A 56 -12.20 74.07 53.49
C ASP A 56 -12.57 74.61 52.10
N ALA A 57 -11.62 75.23 51.37
CA ALA A 57 -11.87 75.81 50.06
C ALA A 57 -12.18 74.77 48.97
N GLU A 58 -13.25 75.02 48.19
CA GLU A 58 -13.55 74.25 46.97
C GLU A 58 -12.48 74.45 45.89
N GLU A 59 -12.32 73.48 44.99
CA GLU A 59 -11.29 73.48 43.92
C GLU A 59 -11.36 74.75 43.02
N SER A 60 -12.56 75.28 42.79
CA SER A 60 -12.82 76.52 42.04
C SER A 60 -12.77 77.81 42.88
N TRP A 61 -12.59 77.73 44.21
CA TRP A 61 -12.55 78.90 45.11
C TRP A 61 -11.47 79.89 44.67
N ARG A 62 -10.27 79.37 44.40
CA ARG A 62 -9.11 80.19 43.97
C ARG A 62 -9.43 80.90 42.66
N GLU A 63 -9.88 80.17 41.64
CA GLU A 63 -10.24 80.73 40.33
C GLU A 63 -11.26 81.86 40.47
N HIS A 64 -12.31 81.65 41.28
CA HIS A 64 -13.34 82.63 41.52
C HIS A 64 -12.84 83.88 42.29
N GLN A 65 -11.92 83.73 43.25
CA GLN A 65 -11.30 84.90 43.89
C GLN A 65 -10.36 85.64 42.93
N VAL A 66 -9.56 84.93 42.12
CA VAL A 66 -8.69 85.58 41.12
C VAL A 66 -9.54 86.35 40.09
N GLU A 67 -10.61 85.77 39.56
CA GLU A 67 -11.55 86.43 38.62
C GLU A 67 -12.16 87.72 39.21
N ARG A 68 -12.58 87.68 40.48
CA ARG A 68 -13.12 88.86 41.18
C ARG A 68 -12.06 89.93 41.47
N LEU A 69 -10.86 89.54 41.90
CA LEU A 69 -9.79 90.51 42.16
C LEU A 69 -9.20 91.08 40.86
N ALA A 70 -9.21 90.32 39.77
CA ALA A 70 -8.82 90.79 38.44
C ALA A 70 -9.78 91.88 37.93
N GLY A 71 -11.09 91.70 38.12
CA GLY A 71 -12.09 92.73 37.84
C GLY A 71 -11.90 94.02 38.66
N ILE A 72 -11.56 93.89 39.95
CA ILE A 72 -11.24 95.05 40.82
C ILE A 72 -9.97 95.75 40.33
N TYR A 73 -8.91 95.01 40.02
CA TYR A 73 -7.66 95.56 39.48
C TYR A 73 -7.92 96.33 38.18
N TYR A 74 -8.67 95.73 37.24
CA TYR A 74 -9.07 96.36 35.98
C TYR A 74 -9.86 97.66 36.20
N SER A 75 -10.76 97.71 37.19
CA SER A 75 -11.53 98.94 37.48
C SER A 75 -10.66 100.12 37.97
N VAL A 76 -9.48 99.85 38.52
CA VAL A 76 -8.53 100.87 39.05
C VAL A 76 -7.42 101.20 38.05
N HIS A 77 -7.01 100.23 37.24
CA HIS A 77 -5.88 100.35 36.32
C HIS A 77 -6.27 100.52 34.84
N GLN A 78 -7.52 100.18 34.47
CA GLN A 78 -8.02 100.10 33.08
C GLN A 78 -7.20 99.17 32.17
N GLU A 79 -6.41 98.30 32.79
CA GLU A 79 -5.55 97.30 32.15
C GLU A 79 -5.75 95.96 32.85
N ARG A 80 -5.64 94.88 32.07
CA ARG A 80 -5.69 93.51 32.57
C ARG A 80 -4.50 93.25 33.49
N PRO A 81 -4.66 92.49 34.59
CA PRO A 81 -3.52 92.17 35.43
C PRO A 81 -2.50 91.29 34.68
N PRO A 82 -1.18 91.54 34.83
CA PRO A 82 -0.15 90.70 34.21
C PRO A 82 -0.26 89.25 34.68
N ARG A 83 -0.08 88.28 33.77
CA ARG A 83 -0.27 86.83 33.96
C ARG A 83 -1.73 86.35 34.06
N TYR A 84 -2.73 87.24 34.09
CA TYR A 84 -4.13 86.83 34.20
C TYR A 84 -4.81 86.62 32.84
N ALA A 85 -4.95 85.36 32.43
CA ALA A 85 -5.62 84.97 31.18
C ALA A 85 -7.15 84.79 31.28
N GLY A 86 -7.73 84.67 32.48
CA GLY A 86 -9.17 84.41 32.65
C GLY A 86 -10.10 85.57 32.24
N ARG A 87 -11.43 85.43 32.44
CA ARG A 87 -12.39 86.50 32.09
C ARG A 87 -12.30 87.66 33.07
N LEU A 88 -12.53 88.88 32.61
CA LEU A 88 -12.62 90.07 33.48
C LEU A 88 -14.07 90.41 33.75
N ILE A 89 -14.53 90.17 34.98
CA ILE A 89 -15.90 90.47 35.42
C ILE A 89 -15.89 91.69 36.35
N VAL A 90 -16.58 92.77 35.97
CA VAL A 90 -16.74 93.98 36.78
C VAL A 90 -18.23 94.19 37.06
N ASN A 91 -18.60 94.36 38.34
CA ASN A 91 -19.99 94.54 38.78
C ASN A 91 -20.98 93.47 38.27
N GLY A 92 -20.49 92.24 38.03
CA GLY A 92 -21.31 91.12 37.54
C GLY A 92 -21.47 91.05 36.01
N ALA A 93 -20.85 91.96 35.24
CA ALA A 93 -20.80 91.91 33.79
C ALA A 93 -19.38 91.58 33.30
N THR A 94 -19.26 90.73 32.28
CA THR A 94 -17.99 90.49 31.58
C THR A 94 -17.60 91.73 30.78
N VAL A 95 -16.40 92.25 31.02
CA VAL A 95 -15.85 93.45 30.35
C VAL A 95 -14.80 93.06 29.29
N GLU A 96 -14.03 92.00 29.55
CA GLU A 96 -13.21 91.30 28.56
C GLU A 96 -13.35 89.79 28.78
N ASP A 97 -13.41 89.01 27.70
CA ASP A 97 -13.41 87.54 27.77
C ASP A 97 -12.03 86.98 28.14
N ALA A 98 -11.94 85.66 28.30
CA ALA A 98 -10.67 84.98 28.57
C ALA A 98 -9.75 85.05 27.33
N ILE A 99 -8.48 85.37 27.57
CA ILE A 99 -7.42 85.32 26.56
C ILE A 99 -7.20 83.85 26.24
N SER A 100 -7.51 83.47 25.00
CA SER A 100 -7.49 82.08 24.53
C SER A 100 -6.28 81.77 23.66
N SER A 101 -5.52 82.81 23.25
CA SER A 101 -4.28 82.68 22.49
C SER A 101 -3.20 83.65 22.97
N PRO A 102 -1.90 83.36 22.77
CA PRO A 102 -0.83 84.29 23.11
C PRO A 102 -0.84 85.58 22.27
N GLU A 103 -1.61 85.65 21.17
CA GLU A 103 -1.70 86.85 20.33
C GLU A 103 -2.68 87.89 20.87
N GLU A 104 -3.67 87.46 21.65
CA GLU A 104 -4.64 88.33 22.35
C GLU A 104 -4.02 89.02 23.59
N ALA A 105 -2.90 88.51 24.12
CA ALA A 105 -2.23 89.06 25.29
C ALA A 105 -1.51 90.39 24.99
N ARG A 106 -2.02 91.48 25.55
CA ARG A 106 -1.45 92.83 25.41
C ARG A 106 -0.13 93.02 26.17
N ASP A 107 0.06 92.32 27.29
CA ASP A 107 1.29 92.40 28.08
C ASP A 107 2.24 91.21 27.77
N PRO A 108 3.57 91.44 27.80
CA PRO A 108 4.53 90.39 27.45
C PRO A 108 4.58 89.25 28.48
N THR A 109 4.07 89.43 29.70
CA THR A 109 4.18 88.44 30.78
C THR A 109 3.12 87.36 30.63
N THR A 110 1.87 87.75 30.38
CA THR A 110 0.78 86.82 30.03
C THR A 110 1.08 86.10 28.72
N ARG A 111 1.65 86.80 27.73
CA ARG A 111 2.07 86.21 26.46
C ARG A 111 3.12 85.10 26.63
N VAL A 112 4.13 85.32 27.46
CA VAL A 112 5.14 84.29 27.78
C VAL A 112 4.53 83.10 28.53
N LEU A 113 3.61 83.35 29.47
CA LEU A 113 2.94 82.27 30.21
C LEU A 113 2.12 81.36 29.28
N LEU A 114 1.29 81.94 28.40
CA LEU A 114 0.49 81.17 27.44
C LEU A 114 1.38 80.40 26.44
N LEU A 115 2.48 81.00 25.96
CA LEU A 115 3.45 80.29 25.13
C LEU A 115 4.14 79.13 25.87
N GLN A 116 4.38 79.26 27.18
CA GLN A 116 4.93 78.16 27.99
C GLN A 116 3.93 77.02 28.16
N GLU A 117 2.64 77.32 28.36
CA GLU A 117 1.57 76.32 28.41
C GLU A 117 1.37 75.61 27.06
N GLU A 118 1.39 76.36 25.94
CA GLU A 118 1.35 75.79 24.59
C GLU A 118 2.57 74.91 24.31
N LEU A 119 3.78 75.34 24.69
CA LEU A 119 5.00 74.54 24.54
C LEU A 119 4.94 73.25 25.36
N ALA A 120 4.50 73.31 26.61
CA ALA A 120 4.35 72.13 27.46
C ALA A 120 3.32 71.15 26.88
N ARG A 121 2.19 71.65 26.37
CA ARG A 121 1.16 70.85 25.69
C ARG A 121 1.67 70.23 24.39
N LEU A 122 2.47 70.95 23.61
CA LEU A 122 3.09 70.45 22.39
C LEU A 122 4.13 69.37 22.70
N GLN A 123 4.95 69.56 23.74
CA GLN A 123 5.93 68.57 24.22
C GLN A 123 5.24 67.27 24.64
N ASP A 124 4.23 67.33 25.52
CA ASP A 124 3.45 66.15 25.92
C ASP A 124 2.73 65.47 24.73
N SER A 125 2.26 66.25 23.73
CA SER A 125 1.70 65.66 22.50
C SER A 125 2.75 64.97 21.62
N PHE A 126 3.99 65.49 21.61
CA PHE A 126 5.11 64.93 20.86
C PHE A 126 5.63 63.65 21.52
N GLU A 127 5.83 63.65 22.84
CA GLU A 127 6.24 62.48 23.62
C GLU A 127 5.24 61.32 23.45
N ARG A 128 3.93 61.61 23.57
CA ARG A 128 2.87 60.62 23.28
C ARG A 128 2.89 60.13 21.84
N GLY A 129 3.26 60.98 20.89
CA GLY A 129 3.46 60.61 19.48
C GLY A 129 4.67 59.69 19.27
N GLU A 130 5.79 59.98 19.94
CA GLU A 130 6.99 59.12 19.90
C GLU A 130 6.73 57.76 20.53
N GLU A 131 6.06 57.68 21.68
CA GLU A 131 5.65 56.41 22.29
C GLU A 131 4.79 55.56 21.35
N LEU A 132 3.78 56.17 20.71
CA LEU A 132 2.93 55.48 19.73
C LEU A 132 3.75 54.99 18.54
N SER A 133 4.68 55.81 18.06
CA SER A 133 5.58 55.43 16.97
C SER A 133 6.50 54.26 17.34
N ALA A 134 6.99 54.20 18.58
CA ALA A 134 7.80 53.10 19.08
C ALA A 134 7.00 51.79 19.12
N ARG A 135 5.81 51.82 19.75
CA ARG A 135 4.91 50.65 19.81
C ARG A 135 4.53 50.13 18.43
N LEU A 136 4.30 51.01 17.45
CA LEU A 136 4.01 50.62 16.07
C LEU A 136 5.22 49.98 15.36
N ARG A 137 6.45 50.45 15.60
CA ARG A 137 7.67 49.81 15.09
C ARG A 137 7.86 48.41 15.68
N ASP A 138 7.65 48.27 17.00
CA ASP A 138 7.77 46.98 17.68
C ASP A 138 6.72 45.97 17.19
N GLN A 139 5.48 46.42 16.98
CA GLN A 139 4.42 45.61 16.37
C GLN A 139 4.75 45.21 14.94
N ALA A 140 5.26 46.13 14.11
CA ALA A 140 5.67 45.82 12.73
C ALA A 140 6.81 44.79 12.69
N ALA A 141 7.82 44.92 13.57
CA ALA A 141 8.91 43.96 13.70
C ALA A 141 8.42 42.58 14.17
N SER A 142 7.46 42.54 15.11
CA SER A 142 6.84 41.31 15.57
C SER A 142 6.06 40.61 14.47
N LEU A 143 5.24 41.34 13.71
CA LEU A 143 4.48 40.80 12.57
C LEU A 143 5.39 40.31 11.44
N GLN A 144 6.49 41.02 11.16
CA GLN A 144 7.50 40.56 10.19
C GLN A 144 8.13 39.23 10.63
N GLY A 145 8.50 39.09 11.92
CA GLY A 145 9.03 37.84 12.46
C GLY A 145 8.03 36.67 12.39
N GLN A 146 6.73 36.95 12.57
CA GLN A 146 5.66 35.96 12.38
C GLN A 146 5.52 35.55 10.91
N LEU A 147 5.59 36.51 9.97
CA LEU A 147 5.55 36.25 8.54
C LEU A 147 6.73 35.37 8.09
N ASP A 148 7.95 35.72 8.52
CA ASP A 148 9.17 34.98 8.20
C ASP A 148 9.15 33.54 8.78
N SER A 149 8.47 33.33 9.92
CA SER A 149 8.24 32.00 10.48
C SER A 149 7.24 31.20 9.63
N LEU A 150 6.07 31.79 9.35
CA LEU A 150 5.03 31.14 8.53
C LEU A 150 5.53 30.78 7.13
N GLN A 151 6.41 31.58 6.54
CA GLN A 151 7.03 31.28 5.24
C GLN A 151 7.97 30.06 5.30
N LYS A 152 8.72 29.90 6.40
CA LYS A 152 9.55 28.69 6.64
C LYS A 152 8.67 27.46 6.86
N ASP A 153 7.63 27.59 7.68
CA ASP A 153 6.67 26.50 7.95
C ASP A 153 5.97 26.06 6.65
N TYR A 154 5.56 27.01 5.80
CA TYR A 154 4.99 26.73 4.49
C TYR A 154 5.95 25.97 3.58
N SER A 155 7.21 26.41 3.44
CA SER A 155 8.21 25.71 2.61
C SER A 155 8.53 24.29 3.13
N THR A 156 8.47 24.11 4.44
CA THR A 156 8.64 22.79 5.08
C THR A 156 7.44 21.89 4.75
N LEU A 157 6.22 22.41 4.84
CA LEU A 157 4.99 21.69 4.49
C LEU A 157 4.93 21.33 2.99
N GLU A 158 5.38 22.22 2.11
CA GLU A 158 5.48 21.99 0.66
C GLU A 158 6.45 20.83 0.36
N SER A 159 7.65 20.85 0.94
CA SER A 159 8.61 19.73 0.79
C SER A 159 8.09 18.39 1.34
N ALA A 160 7.35 18.41 2.44
CA ALA A 160 6.71 17.22 3.00
C ALA A 160 5.59 16.69 2.08
N HIS A 161 4.81 17.59 1.47
CA HIS A 161 3.77 17.23 0.50
C HIS A 161 4.37 16.60 -0.77
N ASP A 162 5.47 17.12 -1.29
CA ASP A 162 6.15 16.51 -2.45
C ASP A 162 6.74 15.13 -2.14
N LEU A 163 7.28 14.93 -0.93
CA LEU A 163 7.72 13.60 -0.48
C LEU A 163 6.55 12.59 -0.38
N ILE A 164 5.40 13.03 0.13
CA ILE A 164 4.17 12.22 0.16
C ILE A 164 3.69 11.90 -1.28
N ARG A 165 3.78 12.87 -2.20
CA ARG A 165 3.43 12.67 -3.61
C ARG A 165 4.36 11.66 -4.30
N GLN A 166 5.66 11.73 -4.04
CA GLN A 166 6.65 10.79 -4.59
C GLN A 166 6.43 9.37 -4.03
N THR A 167 6.35 9.23 -2.70
CA THR A 167 6.16 7.91 -2.06
C THR A 167 4.84 7.25 -2.47
N LYS A 168 3.77 8.04 -2.73
CA LYS A 168 2.56 7.52 -3.36
C LYS A 168 2.82 6.95 -4.77
N GLN A 169 3.54 7.68 -5.64
CA GLN A 169 3.85 7.21 -7.00
C GLN A 169 4.68 5.91 -6.99
N GLU A 170 5.62 5.78 -6.05
CA GLU A 170 6.39 4.56 -5.84
C GLU A 170 5.51 3.38 -5.38
N LEU A 171 4.58 3.63 -4.44
CA LEU A 171 3.59 2.63 -3.99
C LEU A 171 2.64 2.19 -5.11
N ASP A 172 2.12 3.13 -5.91
CA ASP A 172 1.24 2.82 -7.05
C ASP A 172 1.98 1.91 -8.07
N GLY A 173 3.26 2.16 -8.32
CA GLY A 173 4.12 1.31 -9.18
C GLY A 173 4.41 -0.08 -8.60
N LEU A 174 4.61 -0.18 -7.29
CA LEU A 174 4.76 -1.48 -6.60
C LEU A 174 3.45 -2.30 -6.64
N VAL A 175 2.29 -1.65 -6.47
CA VAL A 175 0.98 -2.31 -6.57
C VAL A 175 0.74 -2.86 -7.98
N ALA A 176 1.00 -2.07 -9.03
CA ALA A 176 0.88 -2.55 -10.40
C ALA A 176 1.82 -3.74 -10.71
N THR A 177 3.05 -3.69 -10.20
CA THR A 177 4.02 -4.80 -10.31
C THR A 177 3.54 -6.06 -9.59
N LEU A 178 2.96 -5.93 -8.40
CA LEU A 178 2.41 -7.06 -7.65
C LEU A 178 1.18 -7.66 -8.35
N GLN A 179 0.29 -6.85 -8.89
CA GLN A 179 -0.87 -7.31 -9.66
C GLN A 179 -0.46 -8.17 -10.86
N GLU A 180 0.55 -7.74 -11.64
CA GLU A 180 1.03 -8.51 -12.79
C GLU A 180 1.73 -9.82 -12.38
N ARG A 181 2.43 -9.83 -11.23
CA ARG A 181 3.01 -11.06 -10.67
C ARG A 181 1.95 -12.04 -10.17
N VAL A 182 0.85 -11.55 -9.59
CA VAL A 182 -0.31 -12.37 -9.21
C VAL A 182 -0.96 -12.97 -10.46
N ARG A 183 -1.27 -12.15 -11.48
CA ARG A 183 -1.83 -12.62 -12.76
C ARG A 183 -0.98 -13.72 -13.39
N THR A 184 0.34 -13.51 -13.44
CA THR A 184 1.28 -14.52 -13.97
C THR A 184 1.26 -15.81 -13.13
N ALA A 185 1.18 -15.71 -11.81
CA ALA A 185 1.11 -16.89 -10.92
C ALA A 185 -0.22 -17.66 -11.06
N GLU A 186 -1.33 -16.96 -11.28
CA GLU A 186 -2.64 -17.56 -11.56
C GLU A 186 -2.59 -18.31 -12.90
N GLU A 187 -2.06 -17.70 -13.96
CA GLU A 187 -1.88 -18.35 -15.27
C GLU A 187 -0.98 -19.60 -15.20
N THR A 188 0.11 -19.57 -14.42
CA THR A 188 0.95 -20.77 -14.24
C THR A 188 0.26 -21.84 -13.39
N ALA A 189 -0.53 -21.46 -12.38
CA ALA A 189 -1.31 -22.40 -11.56
C ALA A 189 -2.35 -23.15 -12.42
N GLU A 190 -3.17 -22.43 -13.21
CA GLU A 190 -4.13 -23.08 -14.10
C GLU A 190 -3.46 -24.00 -15.13
N SER A 191 -2.29 -23.59 -15.67
CA SER A 191 -1.51 -24.40 -16.60
C SER A 191 -1.03 -25.70 -15.94
N LEU A 192 -0.55 -25.64 -14.71
CA LEU A 192 -0.18 -26.82 -13.92
C LEU A 192 -1.38 -27.71 -13.61
N GLU A 193 -2.54 -27.16 -13.24
CA GLU A 193 -3.76 -27.94 -13.00
C GLU A 193 -4.26 -28.67 -14.25
N ARG A 194 -4.15 -28.05 -15.43
CA ARG A 194 -4.45 -28.71 -16.71
C ARG A 194 -3.47 -29.87 -16.97
N ARG A 195 -2.17 -29.65 -16.77
CA ARG A 195 -1.14 -30.68 -16.92
C ARG A 195 -1.31 -31.86 -15.96
N VAL A 196 -1.67 -31.59 -14.70
CA VAL A 196 -1.93 -32.65 -13.69
C VAL A 196 -3.16 -33.47 -14.07
N ARG A 197 -4.24 -32.84 -14.56
CA ARG A 197 -5.43 -33.56 -15.05
C ARG A 197 -5.10 -34.45 -16.23
N ASN A 198 -4.45 -33.93 -17.27
CA ASN A 198 -4.08 -34.70 -18.45
C ASN A 198 -3.17 -35.89 -18.08
N ALA A 199 -2.16 -35.68 -17.23
CA ALA A 199 -1.27 -36.75 -16.77
C ALA A 199 -2.01 -37.81 -15.94
N HIS A 200 -3.04 -37.44 -15.19
CA HIS A 200 -3.89 -38.39 -14.47
C HIS A 200 -4.77 -39.20 -15.42
N GLU A 201 -5.34 -38.58 -16.46
CA GLU A 201 -6.10 -39.26 -17.51
C GLU A 201 -5.23 -40.25 -18.31
N GLU A 202 -4.01 -39.85 -18.69
CA GLU A 202 -3.01 -40.70 -19.34
C GLU A 202 -2.57 -41.88 -18.44
N ALA A 203 -2.38 -41.64 -17.13
CA ALA A 203 -2.08 -42.69 -16.16
C ALA A 203 -3.23 -43.70 -16.02
N ASN A 204 -4.48 -43.24 -15.95
CA ASN A 204 -5.65 -44.11 -15.88
C ASN A 204 -5.81 -44.93 -17.19
N PHE A 205 -5.59 -44.32 -18.35
CA PHE A 205 -5.66 -45.01 -19.64
C PHE A 205 -4.57 -46.08 -19.78
N SER A 206 -3.32 -45.75 -19.43
CA SER A 206 -2.20 -46.70 -19.47
C SER A 206 -2.37 -47.83 -18.45
N GLN A 207 -2.92 -47.56 -17.26
CA GLN A 207 -3.29 -48.62 -16.31
C GLN A 207 -4.37 -49.56 -16.90
N ALA A 208 -5.44 -49.02 -17.49
CA ALA A 208 -6.50 -49.82 -18.10
C ALA A 208 -5.96 -50.70 -19.26
N ALA A 209 -5.06 -50.15 -20.08
CA ALA A 209 -4.39 -50.91 -21.14
C ALA A 209 -3.48 -52.03 -20.60
N LEU A 210 -2.76 -51.79 -19.49
CA LEU A 210 -1.97 -52.82 -18.81
C LEU A 210 -2.85 -53.92 -18.20
N GLU A 211 -3.99 -53.56 -17.59
CA GLU A 211 -4.96 -54.53 -17.07
C GLU A 211 -5.58 -55.38 -18.18
N GLN A 212 -5.90 -54.78 -19.33
CA GLN A 212 -6.34 -55.53 -20.51
C GLN A 212 -5.25 -56.51 -20.99
N LYS A 213 -4.00 -56.06 -21.11
CA LYS A 213 -2.89 -56.93 -21.56
C LYS A 213 -2.58 -58.07 -20.60
N LYS A 214 -2.78 -57.87 -19.28
CA LYS A 214 -2.70 -58.96 -18.29
C LYS A 214 -3.78 -60.02 -18.54
N ARG A 215 -5.05 -59.62 -18.73
CA ARG A 215 -6.15 -60.56 -19.03
C ARG A 215 -5.91 -61.33 -20.34
N GLU A 216 -5.46 -60.65 -21.38
CA GLU A 216 -5.09 -61.30 -22.65
C GLU A 216 -3.96 -62.33 -22.47
N TYR A 217 -2.95 -62.03 -21.63
CA TYR A 217 -1.88 -62.98 -21.29
C TYR A 217 -2.40 -64.18 -20.49
N GLU A 218 -3.21 -63.94 -19.45
CA GLU A 218 -3.83 -65.00 -18.63
C GLU A 218 -4.73 -65.93 -19.47
N GLU A 219 -5.47 -65.39 -20.44
CA GLU A 219 -6.24 -66.19 -21.40
C GLU A 219 -5.33 -67.04 -22.31
N LEU A 220 -4.21 -66.49 -22.78
CA LEU A 220 -3.25 -67.23 -23.61
C LEU A 220 -2.55 -68.33 -22.83
N GLU A 221 -2.14 -68.07 -21.58
CA GLU A 221 -1.54 -69.08 -20.68
C GLU A 221 -2.52 -70.22 -20.37
N GLN A 222 -3.81 -69.91 -20.16
CA GLN A 222 -4.86 -70.92 -20.02
C GLN A 222 -5.07 -71.74 -21.30
N ARG A 223 -5.06 -71.10 -22.48
CA ARG A 223 -5.18 -71.79 -23.77
C ARG A 223 -3.97 -72.69 -24.03
N GLU A 224 -2.76 -72.20 -23.78
CA GLU A 224 -1.54 -72.99 -23.92
C GLU A 224 -1.60 -74.21 -22.99
N SER A 225 -1.95 -74.00 -21.72
CA SER A 225 -2.09 -75.08 -20.73
C SER A 225 -3.08 -76.16 -21.18
N ARG A 226 -4.23 -75.77 -21.74
CA ARG A 226 -5.19 -76.73 -22.33
C ARG A 226 -4.58 -77.47 -23.52
N THR A 227 -4.00 -76.77 -24.49
CA THR A 227 -3.39 -77.43 -25.65
C THR A 227 -2.24 -78.36 -25.28
N ARG A 228 -1.48 -78.07 -24.21
CA ARG A 228 -0.45 -78.97 -23.68
C ARG A 228 -1.05 -80.27 -23.10
N VAL A 229 -2.21 -80.19 -22.44
CA VAL A 229 -2.96 -81.38 -21.96
C VAL A 229 -3.52 -82.15 -23.15
N ASP A 230 -4.22 -81.49 -24.08
CA ASP A 230 -4.79 -82.12 -25.27
C ASP A 230 -3.71 -82.85 -26.11
N LEU A 231 -2.51 -82.26 -26.23
CA LEU A 231 -1.36 -82.86 -26.92
C LEU A 231 -0.73 -84.03 -26.14
N ALA A 232 -0.78 -84.02 -24.81
CA ALA A 232 -0.33 -85.14 -23.99
C ALA A 232 -1.29 -86.33 -24.14
N GLU A 233 -2.60 -86.10 -24.02
CA GLU A 233 -3.62 -87.13 -24.24
C GLU A 233 -3.56 -87.71 -25.67
N ALA A 234 -3.43 -86.85 -26.68
CA ALA A 234 -3.29 -87.29 -28.07
C ALA A 234 -2.01 -88.11 -28.31
N ARG A 235 -0.93 -87.83 -27.57
CA ARG A 235 0.30 -88.61 -27.60
C ARG A 235 0.11 -89.97 -26.92
N ASP A 236 -0.47 -90.01 -25.73
CA ASP A 236 -0.71 -91.26 -25.00
C ASP A 236 -1.60 -92.20 -25.83
N ILE A 237 -2.66 -91.70 -26.46
CA ILE A 237 -3.51 -92.45 -27.40
C ILE A 237 -2.72 -92.95 -28.63
N ALA A 238 -1.78 -92.16 -29.14
CA ALA A 238 -0.94 -92.57 -30.26
C ALA A 238 0.04 -93.69 -29.85
N ASP A 239 0.69 -93.55 -28.70
CA ASP A 239 1.63 -94.54 -28.14
C ASP A 239 0.89 -95.87 -27.81
N GLU A 240 -0.34 -95.82 -27.26
CA GLU A 240 -1.23 -96.99 -27.11
C GLU A 240 -1.50 -97.69 -28.45
N ARG A 241 -1.91 -96.94 -29.47
CA ARG A 241 -2.19 -97.49 -30.82
C ARG A 241 -0.95 -98.08 -31.48
N TYR A 242 0.23 -97.49 -31.27
CA TYR A 242 1.49 -98.08 -31.75
C TYR A 242 1.75 -99.43 -31.08
N HIS A 243 1.54 -99.54 -29.75
CA HIS A 243 1.68 -100.81 -29.04
C HIS A 243 0.65 -101.87 -29.48
N GLU A 244 -0.57 -101.48 -29.82
CA GLU A 244 -1.56 -102.41 -30.42
C GLU A 244 -1.12 -102.87 -31.82
N LEU A 245 -0.65 -101.96 -32.68
CA LEU A 245 -0.16 -102.30 -34.02
C LEU A 245 1.07 -103.22 -33.97
N ASP A 246 2.00 -102.99 -33.05
CA ASP A 246 3.15 -103.88 -32.84
C ASP A 246 2.73 -105.27 -32.32
N ARG A 247 1.70 -105.35 -31.46
CA ARG A 247 1.11 -106.64 -31.03
C ARG A 247 0.49 -107.37 -32.22
N TYR A 248 -0.36 -106.72 -33.02
CA TYR A 248 -0.95 -107.32 -34.21
C TYR A 248 0.09 -107.75 -35.23
N ARG A 249 1.20 -107.02 -35.35
CA ARG A 249 2.34 -107.41 -36.19
C ARG A 249 3.01 -108.67 -35.67
N GLN A 250 3.29 -108.78 -34.38
CA GLN A 250 3.84 -109.99 -33.76
C GLN A 250 2.91 -111.19 -33.94
N GLU A 251 1.60 -111.02 -33.71
CA GLU A 251 0.58 -112.05 -33.93
C GLU A 251 0.50 -112.50 -35.40
N SER A 252 0.62 -111.56 -36.35
CA SER A 252 0.71 -111.85 -37.78
C SER A 252 1.97 -112.63 -38.14
N ASP A 253 3.14 -112.21 -37.64
CA ASP A 253 4.41 -112.88 -37.89
C ASP A 253 4.42 -114.31 -37.29
N GLU A 254 3.87 -114.49 -36.08
CA GLU A 254 3.62 -115.81 -35.49
C GLU A 254 2.66 -116.65 -36.33
N ALA A 255 1.53 -116.09 -36.78
CA ALA A 255 0.56 -116.81 -37.61
C ALA A 255 1.17 -117.24 -38.94
N GLN A 256 1.96 -116.38 -39.59
CA GLN A 256 2.74 -116.73 -40.78
C GLN A 256 3.73 -117.85 -40.48
N GLN A 257 4.42 -117.83 -39.34
CA GLN A 257 5.38 -118.88 -38.98
C GLN A 257 4.68 -120.22 -38.66
N ARG A 258 3.51 -120.20 -38.01
CA ARG A 258 2.65 -121.39 -37.81
C ARG A 258 2.19 -121.96 -39.16
N LEU A 259 1.73 -121.12 -40.09
CA LEU A 259 1.33 -121.53 -41.44
C LEU A 259 2.52 -122.10 -42.23
N ARG A 260 3.71 -121.48 -42.17
CA ARG A 260 4.93 -122.03 -42.78
C ARG A 260 5.28 -123.41 -42.22
N ASN A 261 5.19 -123.60 -40.90
CA ASN A 261 5.44 -124.91 -40.28
C ASN A 261 4.41 -125.97 -40.71
N GLN A 262 3.13 -125.59 -40.86
CA GLN A 262 2.07 -126.47 -41.39
C GLN A 262 2.29 -126.81 -42.87
N ILE A 263 2.73 -125.84 -43.70
CA ILE A 263 3.11 -126.11 -45.08
C ILE A 263 4.27 -127.11 -45.13
N ILE A 264 5.32 -126.90 -44.34
CA ILE A 264 6.48 -127.82 -44.27
C ILE A 264 6.08 -129.21 -43.77
N SER A 265 5.13 -129.34 -42.83
CA SER A 265 4.64 -130.65 -42.40
C SER A 265 3.77 -131.31 -43.47
N LEU A 266 2.87 -130.58 -44.13
CA LEU A 266 2.06 -131.10 -45.22
C LEU A 266 2.90 -131.47 -46.45
N GLU A 267 3.96 -130.71 -46.76
CA GLU A 267 4.94 -131.06 -47.79
C GLU A 267 5.68 -132.36 -47.44
N ARG A 268 6.06 -132.57 -46.18
CA ARG A 268 6.59 -133.87 -45.71
C ARG A 268 5.56 -134.99 -45.83
N ASP A 269 4.33 -134.78 -45.38
CA ASP A 269 3.26 -135.78 -45.48
C ASP A 269 2.96 -136.12 -46.94
N ILE A 270 2.99 -135.13 -47.85
CA ILE A 270 2.86 -135.33 -49.31
C ILE A 270 4.06 -136.12 -49.86
N ILE A 271 5.28 -135.88 -49.39
CA ILE A 271 6.46 -136.67 -49.78
C ILE A 271 6.33 -138.12 -49.26
N GLU A 272 5.97 -138.33 -48.00
CA GLU A 272 5.73 -139.67 -47.44
C GLU A 272 4.58 -140.40 -48.15
N LEU A 273 3.50 -139.70 -48.52
CA LEU A 273 2.41 -140.25 -49.32
C LEU A 273 2.85 -140.59 -50.75
N HIS A 274 3.69 -139.77 -51.38
CA HIS A 274 4.29 -140.09 -52.68
C HIS A 274 5.23 -141.31 -52.58
N GLU A 275 5.98 -141.46 -51.49
CA GLU A 275 6.81 -142.64 -51.25
C GLU A 275 5.96 -143.90 -50.97
N ARG A 276 4.85 -143.79 -50.24
CA ARG A 276 3.89 -144.89 -50.04
C ARG A 276 3.17 -145.31 -51.32
N LEU A 277 2.77 -144.36 -52.17
CA LEU A 277 2.24 -144.63 -53.51
C LEU A 277 3.30 -145.31 -54.40
N ARG A 278 4.54 -144.83 -54.37
CA ARG A 278 5.67 -145.46 -55.08
C ARG A 278 6.00 -146.86 -54.54
N GLY A 279 5.63 -147.16 -53.30
CA GLY A 279 5.71 -148.50 -52.69
C GLY A 279 4.59 -149.46 -53.08
N LEU A 280 3.43 -148.96 -53.53
CA LEU A 280 2.29 -149.79 -53.97
C LEU A 280 2.28 -150.02 -55.49
N ASP A 281 2.70 -149.06 -56.30
CA ASP A 281 2.72 -149.17 -57.77
C ASP A 281 4.09 -149.54 -58.35
N SER A 282 4.57 -150.74 -58.01
CA SER A 282 5.78 -151.33 -58.60
C SER A 282 5.50 -152.50 -59.54
N ARG A 283 4.59 -152.32 -60.53
CA ARG A 283 4.56 -153.10 -61.79
C ARG A 283 3.68 -152.47 -62.89
N THR A 284 4.21 -151.51 -63.65
CA THR A 284 4.59 -151.64 -65.09
C THR A 284 4.69 -150.28 -65.83
N SER A 285 5.74 -150.15 -66.65
CA SER A 285 5.84 -149.42 -67.94
C SER A 285 5.09 -148.07 -68.18
N ASN A 286 5.87 -147.01 -68.42
CA ASN A 286 5.96 -146.20 -69.67
C ASN A 286 4.79 -146.19 -70.70
N PRO A 287 4.55 -145.10 -71.50
CA PRO A 287 5.34 -143.85 -71.67
C PRO A 287 4.51 -142.51 -71.74
N PRO A 288 4.47 -141.65 -72.81
CA PRO A 288 4.58 -140.16 -72.70
C PRO A 288 3.33 -139.44 -73.33
N PRO A 289 3.32 -138.25 -74.02
CA PRO A 289 4.23 -137.08 -74.12
C PRO A 289 3.51 -135.68 -74.07
N SER A 290 4.23 -134.61 -74.45
CA SER A 290 3.79 -133.39 -75.20
C SER A 290 3.27 -132.09 -74.51
N SER A 291 3.67 -130.96 -75.12
CA SER A 291 3.42 -129.51 -74.86
C SER A 291 2.04 -129.03 -75.42
N PRO A 292 1.63 -127.72 -75.55
CA PRO A 292 2.35 -126.42 -75.43
C PRO A 292 1.60 -125.18 -74.82
N ARG A 293 2.28 -124.00 -74.87
CA ARG A 293 1.87 -122.55 -74.91
C ARG A 293 0.46 -122.17 -75.49
N PRO A 294 0.00 -120.88 -75.54
CA PRO A 294 0.34 -119.60 -74.82
C PRO A 294 -0.97 -118.85 -74.31
N PRO A 295 -1.40 -117.59 -74.65
CA PRO A 295 -0.79 -116.21 -74.72
C PRO A 295 -1.60 -115.00 -74.08
N VAL A 296 -0.98 -113.80 -73.92
CA VAL A 296 -1.54 -112.41 -74.18
C VAL A 296 -2.72 -111.87 -73.26
N ALA A 297 -2.96 -110.56 -72.95
CA ALA A 297 -2.43 -109.22 -73.34
C ALA A 297 -2.54 -108.14 -72.21
N ASP A 298 -1.87 -107.00 -72.44
CA ASP A 298 -2.16 -105.58 -72.11
C ASP A 298 -3.32 -105.23 -71.14
N THR A 299 -3.14 -104.34 -70.16
CA THR A 299 -2.96 -102.87 -70.30
C THR A 299 -2.61 -102.25 -68.92
N GLN A 300 -2.31 -100.96 -68.68
CA GLN A 300 -2.27 -99.71 -69.48
C GLN A 300 -1.19 -98.73 -68.92
N LYS A 301 -1.15 -97.46 -69.36
CA LYS A 301 -0.40 -96.34 -68.75
C LYS A 301 -1.10 -95.01 -69.07
N PRO A 302 -1.13 -94.03 -68.15
CA PRO A 302 -0.49 -92.72 -68.42
C PRO A 302 0.40 -92.25 -67.24
N ARG A 303 1.41 -91.36 -67.35
CA ARG A 303 1.47 -89.96 -67.87
C ARG A 303 0.59 -88.97 -67.04
N GLN A 304 0.95 -87.71 -66.78
CA GLN A 304 2.19 -86.91 -66.89
C GLN A 304 1.94 -85.49 -66.28
N SER A 305 3.00 -84.72 -65.97
CA SER A 305 3.09 -83.23 -66.12
C SER A 305 2.28 -82.23 -65.24
N GLY A 306 2.88 -81.05 -65.04
CA GLY A 306 2.27 -79.80 -64.48
C GLY A 306 2.87 -79.40 -63.13
N HIS A 307 3.79 -78.44 -62.93
CA HIS A 307 4.06 -77.11 -63.53
C HIS A 307 3.00 -76.02 -63.30
N GLY A 308 3.37 -75.05 -62.44
CA GLY A 308 2.73 -73.77 -62.08
C GLY A 308 3.40 -73.32 -60.77
N GLY A 309 4.03 -72.15 -60.62
CA GLY A 309 3.57 -70.79 -60.97
C GLY A 309 2.70 -70.28 -59.80
N GLN A 310 2.97 -69.18 -59.09
CA GLN A 310 3.71 -67.95 -59.44
C GLN A 310 4.31 -67.23 -58.21
N ARG A 311 5.31 -66.38 -58.49
CA ARG A 311 5.60 -65.03 -57.94
C ARG A 311 4.85 -64.52 -56.69
N GLY A 312 5.62 -64.15 -55.66
CA GLY A 312 5.71 -62.80 -55.03
C GLY A 312 4.48 -62.09 -54.45
N PRO A 313 4.65 -60.91 -53.82
CA PRO A 313 5.89 -60.13 -53.62
C PRO A 313 6.36 -60.23 -52.13
N GLU A 314 7.61 -59.96 -51.75
CA GLU A 314 8.33 -58.68 -51.77
C GLU A 314 7.51 -57.48 -51.23
N TYR A 315 7.63 -57.22 -49.93
CA TYR A 315 7.65 -55.83 -49.44
C TYR A 315 8.73 -55.68 -48.38
N ASP A 316 9.89 -55.22 -48.86
CA ASP A 316 10.91 -54.60 -48.05
C ASP A 316 10.39 -53.23 -47.57
N TRP A 317 10.53 -52.95 -46.28
CA TRP A 317 10.43 -51.60 -45.71
C TRP A 317 11.17 -51.54 -44.37
N MET A 318 12.50 -51.49 -44.45
CA MET A 318 13.29 -50.87 -43.39
C MET A 318 13.77 -49.49 -43.88
N ARG A 319 13.49 -48.43 -43.09
CA ARG A 319 13.87 -47.02 -43.34
C ARG A 319 13.04 -46.35 -44.44
N ASP A 320 12.83 -45.03 -44.42
CA ASP A 320 13.51 -43.97 -43.66
C ASP A 320 12.51 -42.93 -43.11
N ASP A 321 13.03 -41.77 -42.67
CA ASP A 321 12.36 -40.64 -41.99
C ASP A 321 12.22 -40.84 -40.46
N GLY A 322 12.78 -40.00 -39.60
CA GLY A 322 13.49 -38.75 -39.82
C GLY A 322 13.02 -37.71 -38.81
N ASP A 323 13.97 -37.03 -38.14
CA ASP A 323 13.73 -35.89 -37.24
C ASP A 323 12.91 -36.15 -35.95
N GLN A 324 13.15 -35.47 -34.82
CA GLN A 324 13.99 -34.30 -34.56
C GLN A 324 14.56 -34.32 -33.13
N ASN A 325 15.81 -33.88 -32.96
CA ASN A 325 16.37 -33.56 -31.64
C ASN A 325 15.72 -32.28 -31.09
N LEU A 326 15.05 -32.34 -29.94
CA LEU A 326 14.51 -31.16 -29.25
C LEU A 326 14.61 -31.27 -27.72
N PHE A 327 15.83 -31.29 -27.18
CA PHE A 327 16.11 -30.81 -25.82
C PHE A 327 17.54 -30.25 -25.72
N ARG A 328 17.64 -28.92 -25.82
CA ARG A 328 18.75 -28.11 -25.29
C ARG A 328 18.25 -26.73 -24.92
#